data_AF-A0A2V2ZYZ5-F1
#
_entry.id   AF-A0A2V2ZYZ5-F1
#
_cell.length_a   1.000
_cell.length_b   1.000
_cell.length_c   1.000
_cell.angle_alpha   90.00
_cell.angle_beta   90.00
_cell.angle_gamma   90.00
#
_symmetry.space_group_name_H-M   'P 1'
#
loop_
_entity.id
_entity.type
_entity.pdbx_description
1 polymer ?
#
loop_
_entity_poly.entity_id
_entity_poly.type
_entity_poly.pdbx_seq_one_letter_code
_entity_poly.pdbx_strand_id
1 'polypeptide(L)'
;MVVIVYALITMPISIFLFLSRFPERWFLRVIYVFLWSGIYILIEWILYVFERVSYQNGWQIWYSFLFDIVMFSVIALHQYKPFPAYIISIFIIIFLITYFDIPFKFAK
;
A
#
# COMPACT_ATOMS: atom_id res chain seq x y z
N MET A 1 -10.31 11.44 -12.25
CA MET A 1 -9.43 10.97 -13.34
C MET A 1 -8.05 10.56 -12.83
N VAL A 2 -7.31 11.43 -12.14
CA VAL A 2 -5.95 11.15 -11.63
C VAL A 2 -5.89 9.87 -10.77
N VAL A 3 -6.79 9.71 -9.80
CA VAL A 3 -6.83 8.52 -8.92
C VAL A 3 -7.09 7.22 -9.69
N ILE A 4 -7.94 7.26 -10.72
CA ILE A 4 -8.28 6.08 -11.53
C ILE A 4 -7.07 5.65 -12.37
N VAL A 5 -6.40 6.60 -13.03
CA VAL A 5 -5.18 6.32 -13.80
C VAL A 5 -4.09 5.77 -12.89
N TYR A 6 -3.92 6.37 -11.71
CA TYR A 6 -2.96 5.91 -10.72
C TYR A 6 -3.24 4.48 -10.26
N ALA A 7 -4.49 4.17 -9.90
CA ALA A 7 -4.88 2.85 -9.39
C ALA A 7 -4.85 1.76 -10.46
N LEU A 8 -5.27 2.04 -11.70
CA LEU A 8 -5.41 1.04 -12.75
C LEU A 8 -4.15 0.85 -13.60
N ILE A 9 -3.27 1.85 -13.67
CA ILE A 9 -2.09 1.83 -14.54
C ILE A 9 -0.82 1.91 -13.70
N THR A 10 -0.66 2.97 -12.91
CA THR A 10 0.59 3.22 -12.19
C THR A 10 0.85 2.13 -11.15
N MET A 11 -0.14 1.78 -10.32
CA MET A 11 0.04 0.78 -9.27
C MET A 11 0.41 -0.62 -9.82
N PRO A 12 -0.29 -1.20 -10.81
CA PRO A 12 0.10 -2.50 -11.36
C PRO A 12 1.50 -2.50 -11.97
N ILE A 13 1.86 -1.45 -12.71
CA ILE A 13 3.20 -1.32 -13.31
C ILE A 13 4.28 -1.25 -12.22
N SER A 14 4.07 -0.44 -11.18
CA SER A 14 4.97 -0.35 -10.03
C SER A 14 5.14 -1.70 -9.33
N ILE A 15 4.06 -2.47 -9.16
CA ILE A 15 4.13 -3.81 -8.58
C ILE A 15 4.95 -4.75 -9.46
N PHE A 16 4.76 -4.74 -10.79
CA PHE A 16 5.60 -5.53 -11.69
C PHE A 16 7.07 -5.14 -11.61
N LEU A 17 7.38 -3.84 -11.57
CA LEU A 17 8.75 -3.36 -11.39
C LEU A 17 9.35 -3.80 -10.06
N PHE A 18 8.59 -3.67 -8.97
CA PHE A 18 8.97 -4.14 -7.64
C PHE A 18 9.35 -5.63 -7.67
N LEU A 19 8.46 -6.47 -8.19
CA LEU A 19 8.63 -7.92 -8.24
C LEU A 19 9.78 -8.36 -9.16
N SER A 20 9.94 -7.70 -10.31
CA SER A 20 10.97 -8.05 -11.30
C SER A 20 12.41 -7.95 -10.78
N ARG A 21 12.63 -7.12 -9.76
CA ARG A 21 13.95 -6.87 -9.15
C ARG A 21 13.94 -7.18 -7.65
N PHE A 22 13.02 -8.01 -7.18
CA PHE A 22 12.94 -8.33 -5.76
C PHE A 22 14.18 -9.12 -5.33
N PRO A 23 14.96 -8.64 -4.34
CA PRO A 23 16.25 -9.22 -4.02
C PRO A 23 16.13 -10.56 -3.29
N GLU A 24 17.10 -11.45 -3.51
CA GLU A 24 17.11 -12.76 -2.85
C GLU A 24 17.51 -12.68 -1.37
N ARG A 25 18.44 -11.77 -1.03
CA ARG A 25 18.98 -11.65 0.33
C ARG A 25 18.00 -10.95 1.27
N TRP A 26 17.73 -11.55 2.42
CA TRP A 26 16.77 -11.06 3.42
C TRP A 26 16.94 -9.58 3.78
N PHE A 27 18.15 -9.15 4.11
CA PHE A 27 18.42 -7.75 4.48
C PHE A 27 18.13 -6.78 3.34
N LEU A 28 18.46 -7.16 2.10
CA LEU A 28 18.17 -6.36 0.92
C LEU A 28 16.67 -6.27 0.65
N ARG A 29 15.90 -7.32 0.96
CA ARG A 29 14.42 -7.28 0.82
C ARG A 29 13.81 -6.21 1.71
N VAL A 30 14.26 -6.13 2.96
CA VAL A 30 13.79 -5.11 3.90
C VAL A 30 14.09 -3.71 3.36
N ILE A 31 15.34 -3.43 2.99
CA ILE A 31 15.72 -2.14 2.41
C ILE A 31 14.89 -1.83 1.16
N TYR A 32 14.70 -2.83 0.30
CA TYR A 32 13.97 -2.67 -0.95
C TYR A 32 12.49 -2.32 -0.71
N VAL A 33 11.84 -2.95 0.27
CA VAL A 33 10.48 -2.57 0.70
C VAL A 33 10.45 -1.13 1.19
N PHE A 34 11.37 -0.73 2.09
CA PHE A 34 11.43 0.65 2.57
C PHE A 34 11.68 1.68 1.46
N LEU A 35 12.52 1.35 0.48
CA LEU A 35 12.78 2.20 -0.68
C LEU A 35 11.52 2.41 -1.51
N TRP A 36 10.78 1.34 -1.81
CA TRP A 36 9.53 1.43 -2.57
C TRP A 36 8.42 2.14 -1.81
N SER A 37 8.26 1.87 -0.51
CA SER A 37 7.36 2.64 0.35
C SER A 37 7.76 4.13 0.40
N GLY A 38 9.06 4.43 0.41
CA GLY A 38 9.58 5.80 0.34
C GLY A 38 9.20 6.52 -0.95
N ILE A 39 9.22 5.83 -2.10
CA ILE A 39 8.79 6.38 -3.38
C ILE A 39 7.29 6.67 -3.36
N TYR A 40 6.48 5.73 -2.86
CA TYR A 40 5.02 5.88 -2.80
C TYR A 40 4.62 7.04 -1.89
N ILE A 41 5.18 7.12 -0.69
CA ILE A 41 4.85 8.19 0.24
C ILE A 41 5.29 9.57 -0.27
N LEU A 42 6.39 9.65 -1.02
CA LEU A 42 6.82 10.88 -1.65
C LEU A 42 5.82 11.34 -2.72
N ILE A 43 5.35 10.43 -3.56
CA ILE A 43 4.33 10.71 -4.58
C ILE A 43 3.01 11.12 -3.92
N GLU A 44 2.61 10.40 -2.87
CA GLU A 44 1.39 10.72 -2.13
C GLU A 44 1.47 12.09 -1.46
N TRP A 45 2.61 12.43 -0.85
CA TRP A 45 2.84 13.74 -0.28
C TRP A 45 2.70 14.85 -1.32
N ILE A 46 3.28 14.66 -2.51
CA ILE A 46 3.11 15.59 -3.63
C ILE A 46 1.61 15.72 -3.97
N LEU A 47 0.90 14.60 -4.14
CA LEU A 47 -0.53 14.61 -4.44
C LEU A 47 -1.38 15.27 -3.35
N TYR A 48 -0.99 15.12 -2.09
CA TYR A 48 -1.62 15.76 -0.94
C TYR A 48 -1.44 17.28 -0.98
N VAL A 49 -0.20 17.76 -1.22
CA VAL A 49 0.10 19.20 -1.36
C VAL A 49 -0.65 19.84 -2.54
N PHE A 50 -0.86 19.09 -3.62
CA PHE A 50 -1.66 19.54 -4.77
C PHE A 50 -3.17 19.32 -4.61
N GLU A 51 -3.66 19.00 -3.40
CA GLU A 51 -5.07 18.77 -3.08
C GLU A 51 -5.73 17.70 -3.97
N ARG A 52 -4.94 16.75 -4.50
CA ARG A 52 -5.43 15.63 -5.31
C ARG A 52 -5.85 14.44 -4.46
N VAL A 53 -5.29 14.34 -3.26
CA VAL A 53 -5.59 13.32 -2.24
C VAL A 53 -5.85 14.04 -0.92
N SER A 54 -6.84 13.58 -0.17
CA SER A 54 -7.16 14.08 1.16
C SER A 54 -7.25 12.95 2.17
N TYR A 55 -6.85 13.25 3.40
CA TYR A 55 -6.95 12.31 4.51
C TYR A 55 -8.28 12.45 5.23
N GLN A 56 -8.87 11.32 5.60
CA GLN A 56 -10.18 11.23 6.24
C GLN A 56 -10.09 10.31 7.46
N ASN A 57 -11.06 10.42 8.38
CA ASN A 57 -11.18 9.56 9.56
C ASN A 57 -9.92 9.50 10.43
N GLY A 58 -9.20 10.62 10.58
CA GLY A 58 -7.97 10.67 11.38
C GLY A 58 -6.74 10.03 10.71
N TRP A 59 -6.85 9.61 9.44
CA TRP A 59 -5.70 9.16 8.67
C TRP A 59 -4.68 10.29 8.50
N GLN A 60 -3.41 9.91 8.47
CA GLN A 60 -2.26 10.81 8.37
C GLN A 60 -1.25 10.15 7.45
N ILE A 61 -0.34 10.95 6.90
CA ILE A 61 0.71 10.50 6.00
C ILE A 61 1.53 9.32 6.57
N TRP A 62 1.76 9.28 7.89
CA TRP A 62 2.51 8.18 8.50
C TRP A 62 1.79 6.83 8.42
N TYR A 63 0.45 6.82 8.46
CA TYR A 63 -0.34 5.62 8.26
C TYR A 63 -0.28 5.13 6.81
N SER A 64 -0.19 6.02 5.83
CA SER A 64 0.07 5.65 4.43
C SER A 64 1.43 4.97 4.28
N PHE A 65 2.46 5.53 4.90
CA PHE A 65 3.80 4.95 4.84
C PHE A 65 3.84 3.54 5.47
N LEU A 66 3.20 3.36 6.63
CA LEU A 66 3.07 2.05 7.27
C LEU A 66 2.26 1.08 6.40
N PHE A 67 1.17 1.55 5.80
CA PHE A 67 0.37 0.75 4.89
C PHE A 67 1.17 0.30 3.67
N ASP A 68 1.98 1.16 3.06
CA ASP A 68 2.82 0.80 1.92
C ASP A 68 3.84 -0.27 2.28
N ILE A 69 4.50 -0.17 3.45
CA ILE A 69 5.44 -1.18 3.94
C ILE A 69 4.73 -2.54 4.04
N VAL A 70 3.54 -2.55 4.63
CA VAL A 70 2.72 -3.75 4.79
C VAL A 70 2.28 -4.28 3.42
N MET A 71 1.80 -3.42 2.53
CA MET A 71 1.35 -3.78 1.19
C MET A 71 2.47 -4.46 0.37
N PHE A 72 3.64 -3.83 0.27
CA PHE A 72 4.77 -4.40 -0.45
C PHE A 72 5.26 -5.72 0.17
N SER A 73 5.23 -5.82 1.50
CA SER A 73 5.59 -7.06 2.21
C SER A 73 4.62 -8.20 1.91
N VAL A 74 3.31 -7.92 1.92
CA VAL A 74 2.27 -8.89 1.61
C VAL A 74 2.31 -9.30 0.15
N ILE A 75 2.55 -8.37 -0.78
CA ILE A 75 2.73 -8.66 -2.21
C ILE A 75 3.95 -9.58 -2.43
N ALA A 76 5.08 -9.28 -1.79
CA ALA A 76 6.27 -10.13 -1.85
C ALA A 76 5.99 -11.53 -1.29
N LEU A 77 5.21 -11.65 -0.21
CA LEU A 77 4.81 -12.94 0.34
C LEU A 77 3.86 -13.70 -0.59
N HIS A 78 2.90 -13.01 -1.20
CA HIS A 78 1.87 -13.57 -2.07
C HIS A 78 2.47 -14.32 -3.27
N GLN A 79 3.57 -13.81 -3.84
CA GLN A 79 4.33 -14.47 -4.92
C GLN A 79 4.72 -15.92 -4.62
N TYR A 80 5.10 -16.19 -3.36
CA TYR A 80 5.56 -17.52 -2.95
C TYR A 80 4.47 -18.32 -2.23
N LYS A 81 3.60 -17.64 -1.48
CA LYS A 81 2.59 -18.23 -0.60
C LYS A 81 1.30 -17.40 -0.63
N PRO A 82 0.43 -17.60 -1.63
CA PRO A 82 -0.77 -16.78 -1.80
C PRO A 82 -1.79 -16.96 -0.66
N PHE A 83 -2.00 -18.19 -0.19
CA PHE A 83 -2.96 -18.48 0.88
C PHE A 83 -2.66 -17.71 2.19
N PRO A 84 -1.45 -17.81 2.78
CA PRO A 84 -1.09 -16.98 3.94
C PRO A 84 -1.21 -15.48 3.69
N ALA A 85 -0.85 -15.00 2.50
CA ALA A 85 -0.94 -13.59 2.16
C ALA A 85 -2.38 -13.07 2.18
N TYR A 86 -3.35 -13.86 1.69
CA TYR A 86 -4.77 -13.48 1.78
C TYR A 86 -5.27 -13.43 3.23
N ILE A 87 -4.90 -14.41 4.06
CA ILE A 87 -5.27 -14.43 5.48
C ILE A 87 -4.74 -13.16 6.18
N ILE A 88 -3.45 -12.85 5.99
CA ILE A 88 -2.83 -11.65 6.54
C ILE A 88 -3.53 -10.39 6.04
N SER A 89 -3.86 -10.32 4.75
CA SER A 89 -4.59 -9.19 4.16
C SER A 89 -5.95 -8.98 4.81
N ILE A 90 -6.72 -10.06 5.04
CA ILE A 90 -8.03 -9.98 5.72
C ILE A 90 -7.86 -9.40 7.13
N PHE A 91 -6.87 -9.87 7.89
CA PHE A 91 -6.62 -9.32 9.23
C PHE A 91 -6.25 -7.84 9.20
N ILE A 92 -5.39 -7.42 8.28
CA ILE A 92 -5.01 -6.01 8.11
C ILE A 92 -6.23 -5.16 7.74
N ILE A 93 -7.05 -5.62 6.80
CA ILE A 93 -8.25 -4.90 6.36
C ILE A 93 -9.23 -4.71 7.52
N ILE A 94 -9.52 -5.79 8.28
CA ILE A 94 -10.40 -5.71 9.46
C ILE A 94 -9.82 -4.72 10.48
N PHE A 95 -8.53 -4.82 10.79
CA PHE A 95 -7.85 -3.92 11.71
C PHE A 95 -7.97 -2.46 11.27
N LEU A 96 -7.68 -2.14 10.01
CA LEU A 96 -7.74 -0.77 9.51
C LEU A 96 -9.17 -0.21 9.57
N ILE A 97 -10.16 -1.01 9.19
CA ILE A 97 -11.56 -0.55 9.22
C ILE A 97 -12.02 -0.27 10.64
N THR A 98 -11.72 -1.16 11.59
CA THR A 98 -12.11 -0.97 13.00
C THR A 98 -11.32 0.14 13.68
N TYR A 99 -10.02 0.29 13.38
CA TYR A 99 -9.18 1.32 14.02
C TYR A 99 -9.50 2.74 13.54
N PHE A 100 -9.84 2.91 12.25
CA PHE A 100 -10.18 4.21 11.68
C PHE A 100 -11.69 4.48 11.65
N ASP A 101 -12.49 3.66 12.34
CA ASP A 101 -13.96 3.76 12.41
C ASP A 101 -14.60 4.01 11.03
N ILE A 102 -14.13 3.29 10.00
CA ILE A 102 -14.56 3.55 8.62
C ILE A 102 -16.05 3.23 8.52
N PRO A 103 -16.90 4.21 8.19
CA PRO A 103 -18.33 3.97 8.14
C PRO A 103 -18.64 3.07 6.95
N PHE A 104 -19.09 1.84 7.22
CA PHE A 104 -19.71 0.99 6.22
C PHE A 104 -21.09 1.57 5.86
N LYS A 105 -21.11 2.67 5.10
CA LYS A 105 -22.28 3.02 4.32
C LYS A 105 -22.34 2.03 3.17
N PHE A 106 -22.90 0.85 3.43
CA PHE A 106 -23.45 0.04 2.35
C PHE A 106 -24.38 0.96 1.57
N ALA A 107 -24.07 1.17 0.29
CA ALA A 107 -24.85 2.02 -0.59
C ALA A 107 -26.33 1.68 -0.41
N LYS A 108 -27.13 2.67 -0.01
CA LYS A 108 -28.57 2.56 0.05
C LYS A 108 -29.15 2.92 -1.30
#